data_AF-A0A4U6TXD3-F1
#
_entry.id   AF-A0A4U6TXD3-F1
#
_cell.length_a   1.000
_cell.length_b   1.000
_cell.length_c   1.000
_cell.angle_alpha   90.00
_cell.angle_beta   90.00
_cell.angle_gamma   90.00
#
_symmetry.space_group_name_H-M   'P 1'
#
loop_
_entity.id
_entity.type
_entity.pdbx_description
1 polymer ?
#
loop_
_entity_poly.entity_id
_entity_poly.type
_entity_poly.pdbx_seq_one_letter_code
_entity_poly.pdbx_strand_id
1 'polypeptide(L)'
;MAACRAGENTTFPFLATVRSLVAIVVSVLAVAVVVMVIVFVHRPVEMGFQSYGYVQTIEWWWNYNNTTRVYEPAKEVQMLIIIHALNPSGRGQIQGNINIVRIMDIPNASFVEMVELSWFKPDPERNVSFELQPHSSHRYRRWISLTQQGQNASLYYLYDRHLVDGSLGFPVMVVVETTYKPALSEKSINKTYYCWPVTFLRSYPSIPDGGEVACKTEEDLEYKVSWQNPPPAPSPPPAVAGNGTSPSGT
;
A
#
# COMPACT_ATOMS: atom_id res chain seq x y z
N MET A 1 -37.41 -90.50 -2.42
CA MET A 1 -37.50 -89.47 -3.48
C MET A 1 -36.69 -88.27 -3.04
N ALA A 2 -35.91 -87.72 -3.98
CA ALA A 2 -34.70 -86.93 -3.74
C ALA A 2 -34.93 -85.53 -3.13
N ALA A 3 -33.83 -85.05 -2.53
CA ALA A 3 -33.70 -83.87 -1.69
C ALA A 3 -33.83 -82.51 -2.40
N CYS A 4 -34.09 -81.50 -1.57
CA CYS A 4 -34.05 -80.06 -1.81
C CYS A 4 -32.86 -79.58 -2.68
N ARG A 5 -33.13 -78.59 -3.55
CA ARG A 5 -32.23 -77.47 -3.88
C ARG A 5 -33.11 -76.23 -4.02
N ALA A 6 -33.19 -75.34 -3.03
CA ALA A 6 -32.22 -74.28 -2.68
C ALA A 6 -31.96 -73.35 -3.88
N GLY A 7 -32.41 -72.10 -3.72
CA GLY A 7 -32.52 -71.10 -4.79
C GLY A 7 -31.19 -70.68 -5.41
N GLU A 8 -31.22 -70.48 -6.72
CA GLU A 8 -30.15 -69.84 -7.47
C GLU A 8 -30.47 -68.35 -7.65
N ASN A 9 -29.71 -67.53 -6.94
CA ASN A 9 -29.64 -66.09 -7.15
C ASN A 9 -29.18 -65.81 -8.60
N THR A 10 -30.11 -65.42 -9.47
CA THR A 10 -29.79 -64.84 -10.78
C THR A 10 -29.37 -63.38 -10.60
N THR A 11 -28.20 -63.15 -10.03
CA THR A 11 -27.57 -61.83 -10.07
C THR A 11 -27.15 -61.52 -11.49
N PHE A 12 -27.97 -60.75 -12.21
CA PHE A 12 -27.65 -60.21 -13.53
C PHE A 12 -26.33 -59.41 -13.45
N PRO A 13 -25.23 -59.91 -14.04
CA PRO A 13 -23.91 -59.31 -13.89
C PRO A 13 -23.85 -57.89 -14.47
N PHE A 14 -24.71 -57.58 -15.45
CA PHE A 14 -24.88 -56.25 -16.03
C PHE A 14 -25.43 -55.22 -15.03
N LEU A 15 -26.38 -55.62 -14.19
CA LEU A 15 -26.98 -54.75 -13.17
C LEU A 15 -26.00 -54.49 -12.03
N ALA A 16 -25.17 -55.48 -11.70
CA ALA A 16 -24.08 -55.32 -10.72
C ALA A 16 -22.96 -54.39 -11.25
N THR A 17 -22.58 -54.53 -12.52
CA THR A 17 -21.58 -53.64 -13.15
C THR A 17 -22.08 -52.21 -13.29
N VAL A 18 -23.33 -51.99 -13.70
CA VAL A 18 -23.92 -50.64 -13.76
C VAL A 18 -23.99 -50.00 -12.38
N ARG A 19 -24.41 -50.74 -11.34
CA ARG A 19 -24.42 -50.22 -9.96
C ARG A 19 -23.02 -49.88 -9.46
N SER A 20 -22.03 -50.70 -9.76
CA SER A 20 -20.64 -50.43 -9.38
C SER A 20 -20.09 -49.20 -10.10
N LEU A 21 -20.36 -49.05 -11.39
CA LEU A 21 -19.90 -47.92 -12.20
C LEU A 21 -20.53 -46.60 -11.75
N VAL A 22 -21.84 -46.60 -11.45
CA VAL A 22 -22.54 -45.46 -10.85
C VAL A 22 -21.94 -45.12 -9.48
N ALA A 23 -21.67 -46.12 -8.64
CA ALA A 23 -21.06 -45.90 -7.32
C ALA A 23 -19.67 -45.27 -7.43
N ILE A 24 -18.84 -45.72 -8.38
CA ILE A 24 -17.51 -45.15 -8.63
C ILE A 24 -17.63 -43.69 -9.09
N VAL A 25 -18.49 -43.40 -10.07
CA VAL A 25 -18.68 -42.04 -10.59
C VAL A 25 -19.18 -41.09 -9.50
N VAL A 26 -20.17 -41.51 -8.69
CA VAL A 26 -20.68 -40.70 -7.58
C VAL A 26 -19.61 -40.48 -6.52
N SER A 27 -18.78 -41.49 -6.25
CA SER A 27 -17.67 -41.38 -5.30
C SER A 27 -16.61 -40.39 -5.78
N VAL A 28 -16.24 -40.45 -7.07
CA VAL A 28 -15.28 -39.50 -7.66
C VAL A 28 -15.82 -38.08 -7.63
N LEU A 29 -17.11 -37.88 -7.98
CA LEU A 29 -17.77 -36.57 -7.89
C LEU A 29 -17.81 -36.05 -6.44
N ALA A 30 -18.15 -36.90 -5.48
CA ALA A 30 -18.18 -36.52 -4.07
C ALA A 30 -16.78 -36.11 -3.58
N VAL A 31 -15.74 -36.88 -3.91
CA VAL A 31 -14.35 -36.54 -3.59
C VAL A 31 -13.95 -35.23 -4.27
N ALA A 32 -14.29 -35.02 -5.53
CA ALA A 32 -13.99 -33.78 -6.25
C ALA A 32 -14.66 -32.56 -5.60
N VAL A 33 -15.92 -32.68 -5.16
CA VAL A 33 -16.63 -31.62 -4.44
C VAL A 33 -15.97 -31.35 -3.10
N VAL A 34 -15.63 -32.39 -2.33
CA VAL A 34 -14.93 -32.22 -1.05
C VAL A 34 -13.59 -31.52 -1.24
N VAL A 35 -12.79 -31.94 -2.22
CA VAL A 35 -11.52 -31.30 -2.56
C VAL A 35 -11.74 -29.85 -2.99
N MET A 36 -12.73 -29.57 -3.84
CA MET A 36 -13.06 -28.20 -4.26
C MET A 36 -13.44 -27.31 -3.06
N VAL A 37 -14.25 -27.83 -2.13
CA VAL A 37 -14.63 -27.12 -0.91
C VAL A 37 -13.41 -26.89 -0.02
N ILE A 38 -12.56 -27.90 0.18
CA ILE A 38 -11.32 -27.77 0.95
C ILE A 38 -10.43 -26.70 0.32
N VAL A 39 -10.17 -26.78 -0.99
CA VAL A 39 -9.35 -25.80 -1.72
C VAL A 39 -9.95 -24.40 -1.59
N PHE A 40 -11.27 -24.26 -1.72
CA PHE A 40 -11.95 -22.96 -1.60
C PHE A 40 -11.86 -22.39 -0.18
N VAL A 41 -12.05 -23.22 0.85
CA VAL A 41 -11.93 -22.82 2.26
C VAL A 41 -10.48 -22.48 2.61
N HIS A 42 -9.50 -23.16 2.00
CA HIS A 42 -8.07 -22.93 2.22
C HIS A 42 -7.45 -21.92 1.24
N ARG A 43 -8.24 -21.28 0.35
CA ARG A 43 -7.69 -20.21 -0.49
C ARG A 43 -7.12 -19.12 0.42
N PRO A 44 -5.89 -18.66 0.16
CA PRO A 44 -5.29 -17.60 0.94
C PRO A 44 -6.22 -16.38 0.89
N VAL A 45 -6.64 -15.93 2.07
CA VAL A 45 -7.42 -14.70 2.19
C VAL A 45 -6.50 -13.54 1.84
N GLU A 46 -6.87 -12.77 0.83
CA GLU A 46 -6.15 -11.56 0.47
C GLU A 46 -6.59 -10.40 1.37
N MET A 47 -5.59 -9.67 1.84
CA MET A 47 -5.77 -8.46 2.62
C MET A 47 -6.03 -7.30 1.65
N GLY A 48 -6.97 -6.43 1.98
CA GLY A 48 -7.19 -5.20 1.21
C GLY A 48 -6.44 -4.03 1.84
N PHE A 49 -6.16 -3.01 1.03
CA PHE A 49 -5.67 -1.72 1.52
C PHE A 49 -6.43 -0.58 0.88
N GLN A 50 -6.67 0.45 1.68
CA GLN A 50 -7.12 1.76 1.25
C GLN A 50 -6.17 2.80 1.84
N SER A 51 -5.86 3.82 1.08
CA SER A 51 -5.27 5.04 1.63
C SER A 51 -6.35 6.09 1.68
N TYR A 52 -6.13 7.08 2.53
CA TYR A 52 -6.88 8.30 2.41
C TYR A 52 -6.66 8.96 1.06
N GLY A 53 -7.70 9.59 0.52
CA GLY A 53 -7.63 10.33 -0.74
C GLY A 53 -6.72 11.54 -0.69
N TYR A 54 -6.08 11.80 0.46
CA TYR A 54 -5.03 12.78 0.58
C TYR A 54 -3.88 12.40 1.51
N VAL A 55 -2.75 13.05 1.24
CA VAL A 55 -1.64 13.22 2.18
C VAL A 55 -1.66 14.69 2.58
N GLN A 56 -1.88 14.98 3.87
CA GLN A 56 -2.13 16.33 4.34
C GLN A 56 -0.86 16.99 4.87
N THR A 57 -0.61 18.25 4.50
CA THR A 57 0.31 19.13 5.21
C THR A 57 -0.44 20.29 5.86
N ILE A 58 0.08 20.78 6.98
CA ILE A 58 -0.47 21.99 7.64
C ILE A 58 0.16 23.24 7.02
N GLU A 59 1.45 23.14 6.70
CA GLU A 59 2.28 24.20 6.18
C GLU A 59 2.51 24.04 4.68
N TRP A 60 2.87 25.15 4.04
CA TRP A 60 3.33 25.13 2.66
C TRP A 60 4.73 24.51 2.59
N TRP A 61 5.03 23.79 1.50
CA TRP A 61 6.38 23.32 1.17
C TRP A 61 7.31 24.43 0.66
N TRP A 62 6.84 25.67 0.74
CA TRP A 62 7.55 26.89 0.38
C TRP A 62 7.20 28.00 1.37
N ASN A 63 8.10 28.96 1.52
CA ASN A 63 7.95 30.15 2.34
C ASN A 63 8.10 31.39 1.48
N TYR A 64 7.34 32.44 1.79
CA TYR A 64 7.56 33.75 1.19
C TYR A 64 8.41 34.59 2.13
N ASN A 65 9.61 34.95 1.69
CA ASN A 65 10.51 35.79 2.46
C ASN A 65 10.11 37.27 2.29
N ASN A 66 9.48 37.84 3.33
CA ASN A 66 9.02 39.23 3.31
C ASN A 66 10.15 40.25 3.13
N THR A 67 11.37 39.94 3.57
CA THR A 67 12.52 40.83 3.49
C THR A 67 13.07 40.93 2.07
N THR A 68 13.23 39.77 1.40
CA THR A 68 13.76 39.71 0.04
C THR A 68 12.68 39.77 -1.04
N ARG A 69 11.40 39.58 -0.66
CA ARG A 69 10.24 39.43 -1.55
C ARG A 69 10.38 38.27 -2.54
N VAL A 70 11.01 37.18 -2.11
CA VAL A 70 11.28 35.99 -2.92
C VAL A 70 10.68 34.76 -2.22
N TYR A 71 10.15 33.83 -3.02
CA TYR A 71 9.73 32.52 -2.51
C TYR A 71 10.96 31.62 -2.35
N GLU A 72 10.99 30.84 -1.28
CA GLU A 72 12.06 29.89 -0.99
C GLU A 72 11.47 28.55 -0.53
N PRO A 73 12.17 27.42 -0.73
CA PRO A 73 11.72 26.14 -0.20
C PRO A 73 11.58 26.19 1.33
N ALA A 74 10.58 25.49 1.87
CA ALA A 74 10.49 25.31 3.31
C ALA A 74 11.66 24.45 3.83
N LYS A 75 12.03 24.64 5.10
CA LYS A 75 13.10 23.87 5.76
C LYS A 75 12.62 22.49 6.21
N GLU A 76 11.40 22.45 6.74
CA GLU A 76 10.72 21.27 7.22
C GLU A 76 9.23 21.46 7.02
N VAL A 77 8.50 20.38 6.69
CA VAL A 77 7.03 20.37 6.64
C VAL A 77 6.52 19.10 7.26
N GLN A 78 5.58 19.23 8.19
CA GLN A 78 4.87 18.07 8.74
C GLN A 78 3.74 17.62 7.82
N MET A 79 3.66 16.30 7.67
CA MET A 79 2.77 15.63 6.75
C MET A 79 2.07 14.46 7.45
N LEU A 80 0.75 14.41 7.33
CA LEU A 80 -0.11 13.38 7.88
C LEU A 80 -0.44 12.34 6.82
N ILE A 81 -0.28 11.08 7.21
CA ILE A 81 -0.63 9.93 6.38
C ILE A 81 -1.59 9.04 7.15
N ILE A 82 -2.65 8.61 6.47
CA ILE A 82 -3.66 7.69 6.97
C ILE A 82 -3.80 6.54 5.98
N ILE A 83 -3.73 5.31 6.50
CA ILE A 83 -3.84 4.07 5.73
C ILE A 83 -4.78 3.13 6.47
N HIS A 84 -5.71 2.52 5.74
CA HIS A 84 -6.66 1.54 6.22
C HIS A 84 -6.27 0.16 5.66
N ALA A 85 -5.93 -0.73 6.58
CA ALA A 85 -5.75 -2.14 6.31
C ALA A 85 -7.09 -2.85 6.46
N LEU A 86 -7.50 -3.65 5.49
CA LEU A 86 -8.83 -4.26 5.44
C LEU A 86 -8.75 -5.79 5.42
N ASN A 87 -9.66 -6.43 6.13
CA ASN A 87 -9.97 -7.84 5.92
C ASN A 87 -11.34 -7.93 5.23
N PRO A 88 -11.37 -8.01 3.88
CA PRO A 88 -12.62 -8.09 3.14
C PRO A 88 -13.32 -9.45 3.31
N SER A 89 -12.60 -10.46 3.82
CA SER A 89 -13.11 -11.82 3.97
C SER A 89 -13.93 -11.99 5.24
N GLY A 90 -14.96 -12.84 5.14
CA GLY A 90 -15.75 -13.31 6.28
C GLY A 90 -15.20 -14.56 6.95
N ARG A 91 -14.07 -15.11 6.49
CA ARG A 91 -13.69 -16.51 6.78
C ARG A 91 -12.70 -16.69 7.93
N GLY A 92 -11.84 -15.72 8.17
CA GLY A 92 -10.77 -15.88 9.15
C GLY A 92 -10.02 -14.59 9.41
N GLN A 93 -9.37 -14.57 10.56
CA GLN A 93 -8.54 -13.47 11.00
C GLN A 93 -7.24 -13.39 10.18
N ILE A 94 -6.74 -12.18 9.99
CA ILE A 94 -5.44 -11.90 9.35
C ILE A 94 -4.56 -11.17 10.35
N GLN A 95 -3.33 -11.67 10.55
CA GLN A 95 -2.29 -10.91 11.21
C GLN A 95 -1.54 -10.10 10.14
N GLY A 96 -1.56 -8.78 10.23
CA GLY A 96 -0.95 -7.88 9.24
C GLY A 96 0.13 -7.01 9.87
N ASN A 97 1.11 -6.61 9.07
CA ASN A 97 2.15 -5.67 9.42
C ASN A 97 2.42 -4.70 8.26
N ILE A 98 2.52 -3.41 8.55
CA ILE A 98 2.98 -2.40 7.60
C ILE A 98 4.48 -2.21 7.80
N ASN A 99 5.27 -2.58 6.80
CA ASN A 99 6.73 -2.56 6.89
C ASN A 99 7.30 -1.20 6.50
N ILE A 100 6.85 -0.65 5.37
CA ILE A 100 7.32 0.61 4.82
C ILE A 100 6.14 1.34 4.19
N VAL A 101 6.11 2.67 4.37
CA VAL A 101 5.23 3.57 3.63
C VAL A 101 6.09 4.53 2.85
N ARG A 102 5.80 4.69 1.56
CA ARG A 102 6.46 5.64 0.65
C ARG A 102 5.43 6.57 0.03
N ILE A 103 5.88 7.76 -0.32
CA ILE A 103 5.09 8.76 -1.02
C ILE A 103 5.84 9.14 -2.28
N MET A 104 5.17 8.95 -3.41
CA MET A 104 5.73 9.15 -4.73
C MET A 104 5.00 10.30 -5.42
N ASP A 105 5.76 11.24 -5.95
CA ASP A 105 5.26 12.19 -6.94
C ASP A 105 5.24 11.54 -8.33
N ILE A 106 4.26 11.93 -9.15
CA ILE A 106 4.04 11.41 -10.49
C ILE A 106 4.09 12.57 -11.50
N PRO A 107 5.29 13.08 -11.80
CA PRO A 107 5.45 14.33 -12.55
C PRO A 107 5.05 14.22 -14.03
N ASN A 108 5.00 13.00 -14.58
CA ASN A 108 4.75 12.72 -16.00
C ASN A 108 3.45 11.95 -16.26
N ALA A 109 2.54 11.91 -15.27
CA ALA A 109 1.29 11.13 -15.33
C ALA A 109 1.49 9.64 -15.73
N SER A 110 2.67 9.07 -15.41
CA SER A 110 3.05 7.69 -15.69
C SER A 110 3.69 7.05 -14.47
N PHE A 111 3.55 5.73 -14.30
CA PHE A 111 4.12 4.99 -13.16
C PHE A 111 5.61 4.65 -13.31
N VAL A 112 6.29 5.31 -14.24
CA VAL A 112 7.71 5.13 -14.54
C VAL A 112 8.43 6.42 -14.22
N GLU A 113 9.61 6.32 -13.61
CA GLU A 113 10.39 7.50 -13.17
C GLU A 113 9.65 8.39 -12.17
N MET A 114 8.80 7.79 -11.34
CA MET A 114 8.20 8.49 -10.21
C MET A 114 9.28 8.99 -9.26
N VAL A 115 8.98 10.04 -8.49
CA VAL A 115 9.97 10.66 -7.59
C VAL A 115 9.59 10.36 -6.14
N GLU A 116 10.47 9.69 -5.40
CA GLU A 116 10.24 9.35 -4.00
C GLU A 116 10.40 10.59 -3.10
N LEU A 117 9.29 11.20 -2.72
CA LEU A 117 9.29 12.35 -1.82
C LEU A 117 9.76 11.96 -0.43
N SER A 118 9.29 10.83 0.08
CA SER A 118 9.64 10.35 1.41
C SER A 118 9.31 8.88 1.55
N TRP A 119 10.04 8.23 2.47
CA TRP A 119 9.66 6.93 2.99
C TRP A 119 9.89 6.90 4.49
N PHE A 120 9.18 6.02 5.18
CA PHE A 120 9.43 5.76 6.60
C PHE A 120 9.02 4.34 6.95
N LYS A 121 9.65 3.83 8.01
CA LYS A 121 9.20 2.63 8.69
C LYS A 121 8.25 3.04 9.81
N PRO A 122 7.07 2.40 9.90
CA PRO A 122 6.22 2.51 11.06
C PRO A 122 7.00 2.19 12.36
N ASP A 123 6.67 2.92 13.42
CA ASP A 123 7.43 2.90 14.68
C ASP A 123 7.38 1.50 15.33
N PRO A 124 8.53 0.83 15.54
CA PRO A 124 8.56 -0.51 16.13
C PRO A 124 8.02 -0.56 17.56
N GLU A 125 8.10 0.54 18.33
CA GLU A 125 7.59 0.58 19.71
C GLU A 125 6.06 0.66 19.79
N ARG A 126 5.41 1.06 18.68
CA ARG A 126 3.94 1.17 18.61
C ARG A 126 3.25 -0.07 18.02
N ASN A 127 3.94 -1.21 17.94
CA ASN A 127 3.41 -2.49 17.46
C ASN A 127 2.59 -2.35 16.16
N VAL A 128 3.28 -2.35 15.02
CA VAL A 128 2.65 -2.23 13.70
C VAL A 128 2.09 -3.59 13.24
N SER A 129 2.32 -4.66 14.00
CA SER A 129 1.56 -5.89 13.88
C SER A 129 0.17 -5.68 14.46
N PHE A 130 -0.84 -5.82 13.63
CA PHE A 130 -2.24 -5.74 14.03
C PHE A 130 -3.01 -6.97 13.58
N GLU A 131 -4.13 -7.18 14.24
CA GLU A 131 -5.03 -8.30 13.99
C GLU A 131 -6.32 -7.78 13.36
N LEU A 132 -6.65 -8.29 12.18
CA LEU A 132 -7.88 -7.99 11.47
C LEU A 132 -8.85 -9.14 11.58
N GLN A 133 -9.90 -8.95 12.37
CA GLN A 133 -11.07 -9.83 12.38
C GLN A 133 -11.77 -9.85 11.00
N PRO A 134 -12.57 -10.88 10.69
CA PRO A 134 -13.36 -10.89 9.46
C PRO A 134 -14.21 -9.63 9.30
N HIS A 135 -14.26 -9.07 8.09
CA HIS A 135 -14.97 -7.82 7.77
C HIS A 135 -14.59 -6.61 8.66
N SER A 136 -13.34 -6.54 9.11
CA SER A 136 -12.85 -5.42 9.91
C SER A 136 -11.74 -4.65 9.19
N SER A 137 -11.41 -3.49 9.77
CA SER A 137 -10.36 -2.59 9.30
C SER A 137 -9.47 -2.13 10.45
N HIS A 138 -8.18 -1.95 10.17
CA HIS A 138 -7.23 -1.31 11.06
C HIS A 138 -6.76 0.00 10.45
N ARG A 139 -6.89 1.09 11.20
CA ARG A 139 -6.47 2.42 10.76
C ARG A 139 -5.10 2.76 11.32
N TYR A 140 -4.13 2.91 10.44
CA TYR A 140 -2.82 3.48 10.75
C TYR A 140 -2.82 4.98 10.45
N ARG A 141 -2.32 5.79 11.38
CA ARG A 141 -2.24 7.26 11.26
C ARG A 141 -0.92 7.76 11.83
N ARG A 142 -0.18 8.56 11.06
CA ARG A 142 1.11 9.12 11.52
C ARG A 142 1.44 10.47 10.88
N TRP A 143 1.97 11.38 11.70
CA TRP A 143 2.69 12.56 11.24
C TRP A 143 4.16 12.23 11.00
N ILE A 144 4.67 12.65 9.84
CA ILE A 144 6.09 12.57 9.49
C ILE A 144 6.60 13.92 9.00
N SER A 145 7.90 14.17 9.14
CA SER A 145 8.53 15.39 8.68
C SER A 145 9.22 15.18 7.34
N LEU A 146 8.90 16.03 6.36
CA LEU A 146 9.69 16.23 5.15
C LEU A 146 10.77 17.28 5.45
N THR A 147 12.02 17.03 5.07
CA THR A 147 13.13 17.97 5.32
C THR A 147 13.76 18.46 4.01
N GLN A 148 14.31 19.68 4.05
CA GLN A 148 15.03 20.29 2.93
C GLN A 148 16.42 19.68 2.73
N GLN A 149 17.04 19.17 3.80
CA GLN A 149 18.39 18.61 3.82
C GLN A 149 18.33 17.12 4.19
N GLY A 150 19.10 16.30 3.47
CA GLY A 150 19.15 14.84 3.65
C GLY A 150 19.16 14.10 2.31
N GLN A 151 18.98 12.78 2.37
CA GLN A 151 19.06 11.90 1.19
C GLN A 151 18.04 12.24 0.07
N ASN A 152 17.00 13.03 0.35
CA ASN A 152 15.89 13.20 -0.60
C ASN A 152 15.59 14.65 -1.01
N ALA A 153 16.25 15.70 -0.51
CA ALA A 153 16.03 17.12 -0.92
C ALA A 153 14.57 17.52 -1.27
N SER A 154 13.58 16.91 -0.62
CA SER A 154 12.24 16.76 -1.20
C SER A 154 11.50 18.08 -1.25
N LEU A 155 11.71 18.93 -0.25
CA LEU A 155 11.11 20.26 -0.21
C LEU A 155 11.67 21.19 -1.31
N TYR A 156 12.94 21.03 -1.69
CA TYR A 156 13.48 21.76 -2.84
C TYR A 156 12.84 21.29 -4.14
N TYR A 157 12.74 19.97 -4.33
CA TYR A 157 12.06 19.39 -5.50
C TYR A 157 10.60 19.83 -5.59
N LEU A 158 9.86 19.76 -4.47
CA LEU A 158 8.46 20.19 -4.41
C LEU A 158 8.31 21.69 -4.70
N TYR A 159 9.25 22.51 -4.21
CA TYR A 159 9.30 23.93 -4.54
C TYR A 159 9.53 24.14 -6.03
N ASP A 160 10.58 23.55 -6.61
CA ASP A 160 10.93 23.76 -8.02
C ASP A 160 9.82 23.26 -8.97
N ARG A 161 9.26 22.09 -8.68
CA ARG A 161 8.30 21.42 -9.56
C ARG A 161 6.86 21.90 -9.40
N HIS A 162 6.42 22.15 -8.16
CA HIS A 162 5.00 22.36 -7.83
C HIS A 162 4.68 23.77 -7.32
N LEU A 163 5.63 24.72 -7.32
CA LEU A 163 5.35 26.13 -6.98
C LEU A 163 4.52 26.83 -8.07
N VAL A 164 4.84 26.58 -9.35
CA VAL A 164 4.26 27.34 -10.49
C VAL A 164 2.77 27.05 -10.67
N ASP A 165 2.32 25.85 -10.32
CA ASP A 165 0.93 25.43 -10.55
C ASP A 165 -0.06 26.08 -9.57
N GLY A 166 0.42 26.75 -8.51
CA GLY A 166 -0.41 27.52 -7.57
C GLY A 166 -1.54 26.71 -6.91
N SER A 167 -1.54 25.38 -7.09
CA SER A 167 -2.62 24.50 -6.74
C SER A 167 -2.56 24.17 -5.26
N LEU A 168 -3.72 24.08 -4.61
CA LEU A 168 -3.85 23.67 -3.21
C LEU A 168 -3.36 22.23 -2.95
N GLY A 169 -3.04 21.50 -4.02
CA GLY A 169 -2.46 20.17 -3.99
C GLY A 169 -2.12 19.63 -5.38
N PHE A 170 -1.44 18.50 -5.40
CA PHE A 170 -1.02 17.75 -6.59
C PHE A 170 -1.16 16.25 -6.34
N PRO A 171 -1.34 15.42 -7.39
CA PRO A 171 -1.53 13.99 -7.19
C PRO A 171 -0.21 13.29 -6.83
N VAL A 172 -0.27 12.43 -5.83
CA VAL A 172 0.80 11.55 -5.37
C VAL A 172 0.27 10.12 -5.26
N MET A 173 1.19 9.17 -5.22
CA MET A 173 0.90 7.78 -4.92
C MET A 173 1.46 7.42 -3.55
N VAL A 174 0.63 6.79 -2.73
CA VAL A 174 1.07 6.19 -1.46
C VAL A 174 1.36 4.72 -1.73
N VAL A 175 2.60 4.30 -1.48
CA VAL A 175 3.03 2.91 -1.63
C VAL A 175 3.19 2.31 -0.25
N VAL A 176 2.56 1.16 -0.02
CA VAL A 176 2.55 0.48 1.27
C VAL A 176 3.12 -0.92 1.10
N GLU A 177 4.31 -1.15 1.64
CA GLU A 177 4.92 -2.47 1.69
C GLU A 177 4.47 -3.18 2.98
N THR A 178 3.93 -4.38 2.83
CA THR A 178 3.26 -5.08 3.92
C THR A 178 3.64 -6.55 3.96
N THR A 179 3.52 -7.12 5.15
CA THR A 179 3.56 -8.57 5.34
C THR A 179 2.31 -8.98 6.09
N TYR A 180 1.61 -10.01 5.62
CA TYR A 180 0.46 -10.55 6.33
C TYR A 180 0.44 -12.08 6.35
N LYS A 181 -0.25 -12.63 7.34
CA LYS A 181 -0.40 -14.05 7.57
C LYS A 181 -1.87 -14.35 7.91
N PRO A 182 -2.59 -15.06 7.04
CA PRO A 182 -3.91 -15.60 7.39
C PRO A 182 -3.80 -16.58 8.57
N ALA A 183 -4.75 -16.59 9.50
CA ALA A 183 -4.67 -17.39 10.74
C ALA A 183 -4.47 -18.90 10.51
N LEU A 184 -5.02 -19.45 9.42
CA LEU A 184 -4.93 -20.88 9.07
C LEU A 184 -3.76 -21.20 8.11
N SER A 185 -2.89 -20.23 7.84
CA SER A 185 -1.72 -20.39 6.96
C SER A 185 -0.44 -20.33 7.78
N GLU A 186 0.49 -21.24 7.55
CA GLU A 186 1.85 -21.12 8.10
C GLU A 186 2.70 -20.11 7.33
N LYS A 187 2.33 -19.83 6.07
CA LYS A 187 3.07 -18.96 5.18
C LYS A 187 2.69 -17.49 5.38
N SER A 188 3.70 -16.64 5.54
CA SER A 188 3.57 -15.19 5.42
C SER A 188 3.65 -14.75 3.96
N ILE A 189 2.91 -13.71 3.63
CA ILE A 189 2.81 -13.15 2.28
C ILE A 189 3.29 -11.71 2.35
N ASN A 190 4.29 -11.38 1.53
CA ASN A 190 4.72 -10.01 1.32
C ASN A 190 3.95 -9.45 0.12
N LYS A 191 3.36 -8.27 0.28
CA LYS A 191 2.61 -7.58 -0.77
C LYS A 191 2.87 -6.08 -0.69
N THR A 192 2.98 -5.47 -1.86
CA THR A 192 3.06 -4.02 -2.03
C THR A 192 1.75 -3.52 -2.61
N TYR A 193 1.18 -2.50 -1.98
CA TYR A 193 -0.05 -1.85 -2.40
C TYR A 193 0.25 -0.42 -2.86
N TYR A 194 -0.35 -0.02 -3.96
CA TYR A 194 -0.22 1.27 -4.61
C TYR A 194 -1.56 1.98 -4.57
N CYS A 195 -1.66 3.02 -3.75
CA CYS A 195 -2.88 3.80 -3.57
C CYS A 195 -2.79 5.03 -4.46
N TRP A 196 -3.63 5.06 -5.50
CA TRP A 196 -3.61 6.10 -6.52
C TRP A 196 -5.01 6.32 -7.13
N PRO A 197 -5.40 7.58 -7.43
CA PRO A 197 -4.69 8.83 -7.11
C PRO A 197 -4.95 9.29 -5.68
N VAL A 198 -3.89 9.69 -4.96
CA VAL A 198 -3.99 10.36 -3.64
C VAL A 198 -3.57 11.82 -3.82
N THR A 199 -4.21 12.77 -3.16
CA THR A 199 -3.89 14.19 -3.32
C THR A 199 -2.92 14.64 -2.22
N PHE A 200 -1.72 15.06 -2.57
CA PHE A 200 -0.86 15.80 -1.64
C PHE A 200 -1.43 17.20 -1.53
N LEU A 201 -1.90 17.58 -0.35
CA LEU A 201 -2.62 18.85 -0.19
C LEU A 201 -2.24 19.55 1.09
N ARG A 202 -2.30 20.88 1.04
CA ARG A 202 -2.29 21.69 2.24
C ARG A 202 -3.73 21.83 2.74
N SER A 203 -4.04 21.26 3.90
CA SER A 203 -5.34 21.43 4.56
C SER A 203 -5.20 21.85 6.00
N TYR A 204 -6.15 22.68 6.43
CA TYR A 204 -6.33 22.99 7.83
C TYR A 204 -6.84 21.74 8.58
N PRO A 205 -6.42 21.53 9.84
CA PRO A 205 -6.86 20.38 10.64
C PRO A 205 -8.38 20.25 10.84
N SER A 206 -9.15 21.30 10.55
CA SER A 206 -10.61 21.34 10.64
C SER A 206 -11.34 20.83 9.38
N ILE A 207 -10.62 20.55 8.30
CA ILE A 207 -11.23 19.98 7.08
C ILE A 207 -11.54 18.51 7.34
N PRO A 208 -12.78 18.05 7.10
CA PRO A 208 -13.12 16.66 7.30
C PRO A 208 -12.26 15.77 6.43
N ASP A 209 -11.94 14.65 7.04
CA ASP A 209 -11.57 13.40 6.41
C ASP A 209 -12.33 13.25 5.04
N GLY A 210 -11.62 13.42 3.92
CA GLY A 210 -12.06 13.27 2.51
C GLY A 210 -12.34 11.82 2.07
N GLY A 211 -12.50 11.55 0.77
CA GLY A 211 -12.78 10.18 0.29
C GLY A 211 -11.63 9.20 0.52
N GLU A 212 -11.91 7.90 0.60
CA GLU A 212 -10.89 6.83 0.61
C GLU A 212 -10.54 6.38 -0.82
N VAL A 213 -9.28 6.00 -1.03
CA VAL A 213 -8.75 5.51 -2.30
C VAL A 213 -8.32 4.06 -2.13
N ALA A 214 -8.91 3.18 -2.93
CA ALA A 214 -8.53 1.78 -2.95
C ALA A 214 -7.10 1.61 -3.49
N CYS A 215 -6.31 0.80 -2.82
CA CYS A 215 -4.97 0.46 -3.26
C CYS A 215 -4.99 -0.81 -4.11
N LYS A 216 -4.12 -0.84 -5.11
CA LYS A 216 -3.96 -1.96 -6.05
C LYS A 216 -2.60 -2.61 -5.88
N THR A 217 -2.44 -3.86 -6.27
CA THR A 217 -1.11 -4.48 -6.30
C THR A 217 -0.45 -4.25 -7.66
N GLU A 218 0.84 -4.56 -7.81
CA GLU A 218 1.53 -4.39 -9.10
C GLU A 218 0.86 -5.23 -10.20
N GLU A 219 0.38 -6.43 -9.85
CA GLU A 219 -0.36 -7.29 -10.77
C GLU A 219 -1.68 -6.65 -11.25
N ASP A 220 -2.36 -5.90 -10.38
CA ASP A 220 -3.61 -5.20 -10.69
C ASP A 220 -3.39 -3.90 -11.47
N LEU A 221 -2.18 -3.35 -11.43
CA LEU A 221 -1.84 -2.13 -12.14
C LEU A 221 -1.54 -2.40 -13.62
N GLU A 222 -1.17 -3.62 -14.00
CA GLU A 222 -0.79 -4.02 -15.38
C GLU A 222 0.39 -3.21 -15.99
N TYR A 223 1.06 -2.37 -15.20
CA TYR A 223 2.20 -1.55 -15.61
C TYR A 223 3.38 -1.78 -14.67
N LYS A 224 4.59 -1.72 -15.25
CA LYS A 224 5.82 -1.71 -14.46
C LYS A 224 5.91 -0.43 -13.65
N VAL A 225 6.13 -0.56 -12.35
CA VAL A 225 6.31 0.59 -11.45
C VAL A 225 7.80 0.83 -11.23
N SER A 226 8.28 2.06 -11.41
CA SER A 226 9.65 2.44 -11.05
C SER A 226 9.72 3.87 -10.52
N TRP A 227 10.67 4.10 -9.63
CA TRP A 227 10.89 5.40 -9.02
C TRP A 227 12.39 5.69 -8.81
N GLN A 228 12.68 6.96 -8.55
CA GLN A 228 14.01 7.50 -8.32
C GLN A 228 13.97 8.42 -7.10
N ASN A 229 15.13 8.68 -6.49
CA ASN A 229 15.24 9.72 -5.47
C ASN A 229 15.09 11.10 -6.11
N PRO A 230 14.63 12.12 -5.36
CA PRO A 230 14.54 13.46 -5.90
C PRO A 230 15.94 13.99 -6.27
N PRO A 231 16.05 14.85 -7.31
CA PRO A 231 17.31 15.47 -7.68
C PRO A 231 17.93 16.22 -6.50
N PRO A 232 19.26 16.22 -6.36
CA PRO A 232 19.92 16.97 -5.30
C PRO A 232 19.65 18.48 -5.45
N ALA A 233 19.47 19.17 -4.32
CA ALA A 233 19.33 20.62 -4.31
C ALA A 233 20.61 21.29 -4.88
N PRO A 234 20.50 22.44 -5.56
CA PRO A 234 21.65 23.21 -6.01
C PRO A 234 22.55 23.58 -4.84
N SER A 235 23.85 23.56 -5.08
CA SER A 235 24.82 24.05 -4.11
C SER A 235 24.58 25.55 -3.86
N PRO A 236 24.66 26.03 -2.60
CA PRO A 236 24.58 27.46 -2.33
C PRO A 236 25.67 28.20 -3.12
N PRO A 237 25.38 29.40 -3.64
CA PRO A 237 26.39 30.18 -4.34
C PRO A 237 27.59 30.41 -3.41
N PRO A 238 28.84 30.40 -3.94
CA PRO A 238 30.03 30.61 -3.14
C PRO A 238 29.88 31.93 -2.38
N ALA A 239 30.15 31.90 -1.07
CA ALA A 239 30.14 33.10 -0.25
C ALA A 239 31.08 34.12 -0.89
N VAL A 240 30.53 35.26 -1.33
CA VAL A 240 31.33 36.37 -1.81
C VAL A 240 32.21 36.79 -0.64
N ALA A 241 33.50 36.54 -0.73
CA ALA A 241 34.47 37.03 0.23
C ALA A 241 34.33 38.56 0.24
N GLY A 242 33.73 39.10 1.30
CA GLY A 242 33.66 40.54 1.49
C GLY A 242 35.08 41.09 1.44
N ASN A 243 35.33 42.00 0.51
CA ASN A 243 36.56 42.76 0.47
C ASN A 243 36.71 43.47 1.82
N GLY A 244 37.55 42.90 2.68
CA GLY A 244 37.98 43.52 3.92
C GLY A 244 38.87 44.71 3.59
N THR A 245 38.26 45.87 3.33
CA THR A 245 38.97 47.13 3.52
C THR A 245 39.25 47.28 5.01
N SER A 246 40.48 46.92 5.38
CA SER A 246 41.09 47.25 6.66
C SER A 246 41.07 48.78 6.83
N PRO A 247 40.53 49.34 7.93
CA PRO A 247 40.70 50.76 8.19
C PRO A 247 42.16 51.01 8.54
N SER A 248 42.89 51.64 7.62
CA SER A 248 44.17 52.27 7.91
C SER A 248 43.92 53.46 8.84
N GLY A 249 44.70 53.52 9.93
CA GLY A 249 44.43 54.39 11.06
C GLY A 249 44.66 55.88 10.84
N THR A 250 44.17 56.63 11.83
CA THR A 250 44.78 57.82 12.45
C THR A 250 44.25 57.90 13.87
#